data_AF-A0A4V1J2I5-F1
#
_entry.id   AF-A0A4V1J2I5-F1
#
_cell.length_a   1.000
_cell.length_b   1.000
_cell.length_c   1.000
_cell.angle_alpha   90.00
_cell.angle_beta   90.00
_cell.angle_gamma   90.00
#
_symmetry.space_group_name_H-M   'P 1'
#
loop_
_entity.id
_entity.type
_entity.pdbx_description
1 polymer ?
#
loop_
_entity_poly.entity_id
_entity_poly.type
_entity_poly.pdbx_seq_one_letter_code
_entity_poly.pdbx_strand_id
1 'polypeptide(L)'
;MEMGLLLVFVSCVSIFTLMLVTSLIIQCILRHDRQEHRPLLNSVFNSGDIDRSFLNDEEALLRFAEEYDYGTISPEEQRAFLEGEEFHRNNPTNASHVRGRSYTREDELLIKDCGINAFEFDQEKEFLAARYIVQDRTEVCFINNETSYSTATAVLNHALPSKNRSPDTIYFEVKVYEFHESPNAHFAVGLVTRPYPAAFRLPGYNYFSLAY
;
A
#
# COMPACT_ATOMS: atom_id res chain seq x y z
N MET A 1 -60.52 2.14 35.77
CA MET A 1 -59.34 2.84 35.19
C MET A 1 -58.07 2.00 35.23
N GLU A 2 -57.87 1.14 36.24
CA GLU A 2 -56.61 0.39 36.39
C GLU A 2 -56.34 -0.64 35.30
N MET A 3 -57.36 -1.36 34.81
CA MET A 3 -57.18 -2.37 33.74
C MET A 3 -56.75 -1.77 32.39
N GLY A 4 -57.19 -0.55 32.07
CA GLY A 4 -56.80 0.13 30.83
C GLY A 4 -55.34 0.60 30.87
N LEU A 5 -54.88 1.06 32.03
CA LEU A 5 -53.49 1.49 32.22
C LEU A 5 -52.51 0.32 32.15
N LEU A 6 -52.90 -0.82 32.73
CA LEU A 6 -52.12 -2.06 32.69
C LEU A 6 -51.96 -2.58 31.25
N LEU A 7 -53.02 -2.51 30.45
CA LEU A 7 -53.00 -2.95 29.05
C LEU A 7 -52.10 -2.06 28.17
N VAL A 8 -52.14 -0.74 28.39
CA VAL A 8 -51.24 0.20 27.71
C VAL A 8 -49.78 -0.06 28.11
N PHE A 9 -49.50 -0.27 29.40
CA PHE A 9 -48.15 -0.56 29.89
C PHE A 9 -47.58 -1.85 29.28
N VAL A 10 -48.37 -2.93 29.24
CA VAL A 10 -47.96 -4.20 28.62
C VAL A 10 -47.70 -4.02 27.13
N SER A 11 -48.53 -3.23 26.43
CA SER A 11 -48.31 -2.93 25.00
C SER A 11 -46.98 -2.21 24.77
N CYS A 12 -46.66 -1.18 25.57
CA CYS A 12 -45.41 -0.42 25.44
C CYS A 12 -44.18 -1.30 25.69
N VAL A 13 -44.24 -2.16 26.71
CA VAL A 13 -43.14 -3.09 27.02
C VAL A 13 -42.94 -4.09 25.87
N SER A 14 -44.02 -4.63 25.29
CA SER A 14 -43.92 -5.56 24.16
C SER A 14 -43.34 -4.94 22.88
N ILE A 15 -43.67 -3.67 22.60
CA ILE A 15 -43.12 -2.95 21.45
C ILE A 15 -41.63 -2.68 21.67
N PHE A 16 -41.24 -2.29 22.89
CA PHE A 16 -39.85 -2.04 23.23
C PHE A 16 -38.98 -3.31 23.13
N THR A 17 -39.48 -4.45 23.60
CA THR A 17 -38.75 -5.73 23.47
C THR A 17 -38.62 -6.15 22.01
N LEU A 18 -39.64 -5.94 21.17
CA LEU A 18 -39.57 -6.21 19.73
C LEU A 18 -38.51 -5.32 19.04
N MET A 19 -38.44 -4.03 19.37
CA MET A 19 -37.42 -3.12 18.84
C MET A 19 -36.00 -3.52 19.27
N LEU A 20 -35.84 -4.00 20.51
CA LEU A 20 -34.54 -4.43 21.01
C LEU A 20 -34.08 -5.73 20.30
N VAL A 21 -34.98 -6.70 20.13
CA VAL A 21 -34.68 -7.95 19.41
C VAL A 21 -34.34 -7.69 17.94
N THR A 22 -35.10 -6.84 17.25
CA THR A 22 -34.82 -6.49 15.84
C THR A 22 -33.50 -5.76 15.69
N SER A 23 -33.15 -4.85 16.61
CA SER A 23 -31.83 -4.20 16.65
C SER A 23 -30.69 -5.20 16.83
N LEU A 24 -30.85 -6.18 17.74
CA LEU A 24 -29.86 -7.24 17.94
C LEU A 24 -29.69 -8.14 16.71
N ILE A 25 -30.79 -8.49 16.03
CA ILE A 25 -30.75 -9.28 14.79
C ILE A 25 -30.01 -8.50 13.69
N ILE A 26 -30.31 -7.22 13.50
CA ILE A 26 -29.63 -6.37 12.52
C ILE A 26 -28.13 -6.27 12.85
N GLN A 27 -27.77 -6.07 14.12
CA GLN A 27 -26.36 -6.06 14.54
C GLN A 27 -25.68 -7.41 14.31
N CYS A 28 -26.39 -8.53 14.48
CA CYS A 28 -25.84 -9.85 14.23
C CYS A 28 -25.59 -10.09 12.74
N ILE A 29 -26.54 -9.72 11.88
CA ILE A 29 -26.40 -9.81 10.42
C ILE A 29 -25.25 -8.91 9.93
N LEU A 30 -25.17 -7.65 10.39
CA LEU A 30 -24.09 -6.74 10.03
C LEU A 30 -22.71 -7.20 10.55
N ARG A 31 -22.67 -7.95 11.67
CA ARG A 31 -21.43 -8.58 12.16
C ARG A 31 -21.04 -9.82 11.35
N HIS A 32 -22.03 -10.60 10.90
CA HIS A 32 -21.81 -11.77 10.06
C HIS A 32 -21.29 -11.38 8.68
N ASP A 33 -21.90 -10.38 8.05
CA ASP A 33 -21.48 -9.87 6.73
C ASP A 33 -20.07 -9.24 6.76
N ARG A 34 -19.69 -8.67 7.92
CA ARG A 34 -18.31 -8.24 8.20
C ARG A 34 -17.29 -9.38 8.30
N GLN A 35 -17.71 -10.61 8.57
CA GLN A 35 -16.81 -11.76 8.64
C GLN A 35 -16.65 -12.48 7.29
N GLU A 36 -17.60 -12.33 6.35
CA GLU A 36 -17.54 -12.98 5.03
C GLU A 36 -16.68 -12.25 3.99
N HIS A 37 -16.27 -11.00 4.26
CA HIS A 37 -15.21 -10.34 3.50
C HIS A 37 -13.83 -10.84 3.95
N ARG A 38 -13.61 -12.15 3.87
CA ARG A 38 -12.27 -12.73 3.80
C ARG A 38 -11.85 -12.68 2.33
N PRO A 39 -10.78 -11.95 1.96
CA PRO A 39 -10.29 -11.99 0.60
C PRO A 39 -10.00 -13.44 0.23
N LEU A 40 -10.51 -13.86 -0.94
CA LEU A 40 -10.30 -15.17 -1.57
C LEU A 40 -8.83 -15.33 -2.01
N LEU A 41 -7.91 -15.34 -1.04
CA LEU A 41 -6.48 -15.54 -1.27
C LEU A 41 -5.94 -16.68 -0.40
N ASN A 42 -6.77 -17.70 -0.17
CA ASN A 42 -6.40 -18.90 0.59
C ASN A 42 -6.42 -20.13 -0.33
N SER A 43 -5.31 -20.39 -1.01
CA SER A 43 -4.96 -21.78 -1.37
C SER A 43 -3.47 -22.05 -1.61
N VAL A 44 -2.55 -21.11 -1.35
CA VAL A 44 -1.10 -21.37 -1.57
C VAL A 44 -0.25 -21.19 -0.30
N PHE A 45 -0.67 -20.38 0.66
CA PHE A 45 0.02 -20.23 1.95
C PHE A 45 -0.98 -20.31 3.11
N ASN A 46 -0.86 -21.34 3.95
CA ASN A 46 -1.57 -21.38 5.23
C ASN A 46 -0.97 -20.32 6.16
N SER A 47 -1.51 -19.11 6.11
CA SER A 47 -1.20 -17.97 7.00
C SER A 47 -1.40 -18.28 8.51
N GLY A 48 -1.79 -19.50 8.87
CA GLY A 48 -1.99 -19.95 10.26
C GLY A 48 -0.74 -20.50 10.95
N ASP A 49 0.31 -20.86 10.20
CA ASP A 49 1.52 -21.48 10.78
C ASP A 49 2.66 -20.49 11.09
N ILE A 50 2.54 -19.24 10.65
CA ILE A 50 3.52 -18.20 10.95
C ILE A 50 3.04 -17.44 12.19
N ASP A 51 3.78 -17.57 13.29
CA ASP A 51 3.49 -16.84 14.52
C ASP A 51 3.41 -15.33 14.23
N ARG A 52 2.31 -14.69 14.63
CA ARG A 52 2.13 -13.24 14.43
C ARG A 52 3.15 -12.42 15.20
N SER A 53 3.74 -13.00 16.25
CA SER A 53 4.86 -12.38 16.96
C SER A 53 6.11 -12.27 16.08
N PHE A 54 6.38 -13.28 15.25
CA PHE A 54 7.48 -13.35 14.30
C PHE A 54 7.30 -12.37 13.14
N LEU A 55 6.07 -12.21 12.61
CA LEU A 55 5.77 -11.19 11.59
C LEU A 55 5.90 -9.74 12.09
N ASN A 56 5.86 -9.53 13.40
CA ASN A 56 6.04 -8.22 14.02
C ASN A 56 7.47 -7.97 14.52
N ASP A 57 8.34 -8.99 14.46
CA ASP A 57 9.75 -8.88 14.81
C ASP A 57 10.56 -8.63 13.54
N GLU A 58 10.80 -7.35 13.28
CA GLU A 58 11.54 -6.84 12.12
C GLU A 58 12.92 -7.51 11.98
N GLU A 59 13.61 -7.76 13.11
CA GLU A 59 14.95 -8.35 13.11
C GLU A 59 14.93 -9.85 12.80
N ALA A 60 13.85 -10.55 13.17
CA ALA A 60 13.67 -11.96 12.84
C ALA A 60 13.33 -12.17 11.35
N LEU A 61 12.52 -11.28 10.77
CA LEU A 61 12.22 -11.28 9.33
C LEU A 61 13.45 -10.95 8.48
N LEU A 62 14.24 -9.96 8.91
CA LEU A 62 15.51 -9.58 8.27
C LEU A 62 16.45 -10.79 8.17
N ARG A 63 16.73 -11.43 9.31
CA ARG A 63 17.63 -12.60 9.33
C ARG A 63 17.14 -13.73 8.44
N PHE A 64 15.85 -14.00 8.43
CA PHE A 64 15.29 -15.10 7.65
C PHE A 64 15.35 -14.83 6.13
N ALA A 65 15.05 -13.60 5.71
CA ALA A 65 15.16 -13.18 4.31
C ALA A 65 16.62 -13.16 3.84
N GLU A 66 17.53 -12.64 4.67
CA GLU A 66 18.97 -12.58 4.38
C GLU A 66 19.60 -13.99 4.32
N GLU A 67 19.22 -14.89 5.22
CA GLU A 67 19.84 -16.22 5.32
C GLU A 67 19.41 -17.18 4.19
N TYR A 68 18.15 -17.12 3.73
CA TYR A 68 17.64 -18.05 2.73
C TYR A 68 17.81 -17.62 1.27
N ASP A 69 17.86 -16.33 0.97
CA ASP A 69 17.78 -15.84 -0.43
C ASP A 69 19.06 -15.14 -0.91
N TYR A 70 19.84 -14.54 0.01
CA TYR A 70 20.97 -13.68 -0.38
C TYR A 70 22.05 -14.40 -1.19
N GLY A 71 22.34 -15.67 -0.88
CA GLY A 71 23.37 -16.46 -1.56
C GLY A 71 23.01 -16.94 -2.96
N THR A 72 21.71 -16.98 -3.30
CA THR A 72 21.20 -17.41 -4.61
C THR A 72 20.99 -16.27 -5.60
N ILE A 73 20.99 -15.04 -5.08
CA ILE A 73 20.81 -13.79 -5.82
C ILE A 73 22.09 -13.40 -6.57
N SER A 74 21.95 -12.69 -7.70
CA SER A 74 23.09 -12.21 -8.50
C SER A 74 23.99 -11.23 -7.74
N PRO A 75 25.32 -11.16 -8.02
CA PRO A 75 26.21 -10.19 -7.37
C PRO A 75 25.79 -8.73 -7.53
N GLU A 76 25.15 -8.39 -8.64
CA GLU A 76 24.62 -7.06 -8.92
C GLU A 76 23.44 -6.73 -7.99
N GLU A 77 22.54 -7.69 -7.80
CA GLU A 77 21.37 -7.54 -6.94
C GLU A 77 21.72 -7.56 -5.45
N GLN A 78 22.70 -8.36 -5.04
CA GLN A 78 23.31 -8.30 -3.70
C GLN A 78 23.87 -6.90 -3.40
N ARG A 79 24.59 -6.31 -4.36
CA ARG A 79 25.14 -4.95 -4.22
C ARG A 79 24.02 -3.91 -4.12
N ALA A 80 23.01 -4.00 -4.97
CA ALA A 80 21.86 -3.10 -4.93
C ALA A 80 21.08 -3.23 -3.62
N PHE A 81 20.99 -4.43 -3.04
CA PHE A 81 20.41 -4.65 -1.71
C PHE A 81 21.21 -3.92 -0.64
N LEU A 82 22.54 -4.13 -0.57
CA LEU A 82 23.40 -3.47 0.41
C LEU A 82 23.37 -1.94 0.27
N GLU A 83 23.38 -1.42 -0.96
CA GLU A 83 23.26 0.01 -1.24
C GLU A 83 21.88 0.55 -0.82
N GLY A 84 20.82 -0.25 -0.99
CA GLY A 84 19.47 0.06 -0.53
C GLY A 84 19.40 0.18 1.00
N GLU A 85 20.02 -0.75 1.72
CA GLU A 85 20.10 -0.73 3.18
C GLU A 85 20.90 0.48 3.69
N GLU A 86 22.04 0.78 3.07
CA GLU A 86 22.82 1.97 3.36
C GLU A 86 22.02 3.25 3.09
N PHE A 87 21.29 3.30 1.97
CA PHE A 87 20.43 4.43 1.64
C PHE A 87 19.39 4.67 2.73
N HIS A 88 18.68 3.65 3.22
CA HIS A 88 17.68 3.81 4.27
C HIS A 88 18.28 4.24 5.59
N ARG A 89 19.45 3.70 5.95
CA ARG A 89 20.19 4.10 7.16
C ARG A 89 20.57 5.60 7.11
N ASN A 90 21.00 6.08 5.95
CA ASN A 90 21.43 7.46 5.76
C ASN A 90 20.25 8.43 5.49
N ASN A 91 19.10 7.91 5.04
CA ASN A 91 17.92 8.68 4.69
C ASN A 91 16.70 8.12 5.44
N PRO A 92 16.65 8.26 6.78
CA PRO A 92 15.55 7.70 7.56
C PRO A 92 14.21 8.33 7.16
N THR A 93 13.17 7.50 7.09
CA THR A 93 11.81 7.99 6.84
C THR A 93 11.37 8.93 7.96
N ASN A 94 10.68 10.02 7.60
CA ASN A 94 10.19 10.96 8.60
C ASN A 94 9.04 10.34 9.41
N ALA A 95 9.31 9.93 10.65
CA ALA A 95 8.33 9.34 11.55
C ALA A 95 7.15 10.27 11.90
N SER A 96 7.26 11.58 11.66
CA SER A 96 6.13 12.51 11.83
C SER A 96 5.07 12.37 10.72
N HIS A 97 5.40 11.74 9.59
CA HIS A 97 4.48 11.43 8.49
C HIS A 97 3.78 10.06 8.68
N VAL A 98 3.79 9.50 9.89
CA VAL A 98 3.11 8.25 10.21
C VAL A 98 1.59 8.50 10.37
N ARG A 99 0.77 7.55 9.90
CA ARG A 99 -0.72 7.64 9.82
C ARG A 99 -1.28 8.59 8.76
N GLY A 100 -0.58 8.74 7.64
CA GLY A 100 -1.16 9.36 6.44
C GLY A 100 -1.18 10.89 6.47
N ARG A 101 -0.51 11.55 7.42
CA ARG A 101 -0.14 12.96 7.25
C ARG A 101 1.15 13.05 6.44
N SER A 102 1.05 12.70 5.16
CA SER A 102 2.16 12.81 4.21
C SER A 102 2.17 14.14 3.48
N TYR A 103 1.11 14.95 3.65
CA TYR A 103 0.89 16.20 2.94
C TYR A 103 1.22 17.39 3.82
N THR A 104 1.94 18.33 3.23
CA THR A 104 2.01 19.71 3.74
C THR A 104 0.66 20.40 3.58
N ARG A 105 0.49 21.59 4.18
CA ARG A 105 -0.75 22.35 4.02
C ARG A 105 -0.95 22.77 2.55
N GLU A 106 0.16 23.08 1.90
CA GLU A 106 0.24 23.45 0.50
C GLU A 106 -0.19 22.27 -0.38
N ASP A 107 0.30 21.06 -0.11
CA ASP A 107 -0.13 19.84 -0.80
C ASP A 107 -1.63 19.57 -0.59
N GLU A 108 -2.15 19.76 0.63
CA GLU A 108 -3.58 19.58 0.91
C GLU A 108 -4.45 20.55 0.10
N LEU A 109 -4.02 21.81 -0.06
CA LEU A 109 -4.73 22.80 -0.87
C LEU A 109 -4.65 22.44 -2.36
N LEU A 110 -3.47 22.07 -2.85
CA LEU A 110 -3.26 21.67 -4.24
C LEU A 110 -4.10 20.46 -4.61
N ILE A 111 -4.08 19.41 -3.78
CA ILE A 111 -4.87 18.19 -4.00
C ILE A 111 -6.37 18.50 -3.93
N LYS A 112 -6.79 19.42 -3.06
CA LYS A 112 -8.19 19.85 -2.99
C LYS A 112 -8.63 20.58 -4.25
N ASP A 113 -7.78 21.44 -4.82
CA ASP A 113 -8.11 22.28 -5.97
C ASP A 113 -7.98 21.53 -7.30
N CYS A 114 -6.98 20.65 -7.43
CA CYS A 114 -6.67 19.93 -8.67
C CYS A 114 -7.18 18.47 -8.69
N GLY A 115 -7.55 17.90 -7.54
CA GLY A 115 -8.00 16.52 -7.43
C GLY A 115 -6.94 15.52 -7.91
N ILE A 116 -7.36 14.59 -8.77
CA ILE A 116 -6.46 13.58 -9.36
C ILE A 116 -5.31 14.20 -10.18
N ASN A 117 -5.53 15.40 -10.74
CA ASN A 117 -4.52 16.08 -11.57
C ASN A 117 -3.35 16.67 -10.75
N ALA A 118 -3.42 16.60 -9.41
CA ALA A 118 -2.30 16.94 -8.53
C ALA A 118 -1.24 15.83 -8.49
N PHE A 119 -1.59 14.59 -8.86
CA PHE A 119 -0.72 13.43 -8.80
C PHE A 119 0.02 13.28 -10.13
N GLU A 120 1.34 13.41 -10.09
CA GLU A 120 2.22 13.31 -11.26
C GLU A 120 3.52 12.59 -10.89
N PHE A 121 4.14 11.92 -11.86
CA PHE A 121 5.46 11.32 -11.64
C PHE A 121 6.54 12.40 -11.64
N ASP A 122 7.47 12.28 -10.69
CA ASP A 122 8.63 13.15 -10.65
C ASP A 122 9.57 12.80 -11.82
N GLN A 123 9.93 13.78 -12.65
CA GLN A 123 10.97 13.62 -13.68
C GLN A 123 12.37 13.62 -13.02
N GLU A 124 13.26 12.71 -13.44
CA GLU A 124 14.65 12.73 -13.00
C GLU A 124 15.32 14.09 -13.33
N LYS A 125 15.94 14.71 -12.32
CA LYS A 125 16.48 16.07 -12.40
C LYS A 125 17.65 16.19 -13.38
N GLU A 126 18.42 15.13 -13.54
CA GLU A 126 19.59 15.10 -14.40
C GLU A 126 19.22 14.56 -15.78
N PHE A 127 18.98 15.46 -16.74
CA PHE A 127 18.50 15.10 -18.08
C PHE A 127 19.41 14.12 -18.83
N LEU A 128 20.74 14.25 -18.67
CA LEU A 128 21.71 13.38 -19.34
C LEU A 128 21.82 11.99 -18.71
N ALA A 129 21.42 11.85 -17.45
CA ALA A 129 21.37 10.59 -16.73
C ALA A 129 19.94 10.05 -16.61
N ALA A 130 18.96 10.68 -17.27
CA ALA A 130 17.56 10.32 -17.16
C ALA A 130 17.32 8.91 -17.74
N ARG A 131 16.75 8.02 -16.95
CA ARG A 131 16.48 6.63 -17.36
C ARG A 131 15.02 6.40 -17.73
N TYR A 132 14.18 7.37 -17.42
CA TYR A 132 12.81 7.46 -17.89
C TYR A 132 12.41 8.90 -18.21
N ILE A 133 11.39 9.03 -19.05
CA ILE A 133 10.75 10.28 -19.41
C ILE A 133 9.31 10.22 -18.91
N VAL A 134 8.88 11.28 -18.24
CA VAL A 134 7.48 11.50 -17.85
C VAL A 134 6.82 12.37 -18.91
N GLN A 135 5.74 11.87 -19.52
CA GLN A 135 4.88 12.60 -20.46
C GLN A 135 3.49 12.76 -19.85
N ASP A 136 2.80 13.85 -20.17
CA ASP A 136 1.44 14.13 -19.71
C ASP A 136 1.20 13.86 -18.21
N ARG A 137 2.25 14.13 -17.40
CA ARG A 137 2.30 13.94 -15.93
C ARG A 137 2.28 12.50 -15.43
N THR A 138 1.54 11.60 -16.08
CA THR A 138 1.31 10.23 -15.59
C THR A 138 1.79 9.14 -16.52
N GLU A 139 2.23 9.47 -17.73
CA GLU A 139 2.77 8.51 -18.68
C GLU A 139 4.29 8.40 -18.49
N VAL A 140 4.80 7.18 -18.34
CA VAL A 140 6.22 6.92 -18.07
C VAL A 140 6.79 6.03 -19.17
N CYS A 141 7.84 6.52 -19.81
CA CYS A 141 8.60 5.77 -20.81
C CYS A 141 10.03 5.52 -20.30
N PHE A 142 10.39 4.25 -20.07
CA PHE A 142 11.74 3.86 -19.67
C PHE A 142 12.64 3.73 -20.91
N ILE A 143 13.77 4.44 -20.92
CA ILE A 143 14.59 4.65 -22.13
C ILE A 143 16.01 4.07 -22.04
N ASN A 144 16.54 3.79 -20.85
CA ASN A 144 17.96 3.44 -20.66
C ASN A 144 18.14 2.08 -19.97
N ASN A 145 17.99 1.01 -20.76
CA ASN A 145 18.15 -0.38 -20.34
C ASN A 145 19.41 -1.06 -20.94
N GLU A 146 20.34 -0.29 -21.52
CA GLU A 146 21.49 -0.85 -22.24
C GLU A 146 22.66 -1.25 -21.33
N THR A 147 22.68 -0.80 -20.08
CA THR A 147 23.71 -1.19 -19.11
C THR A 147 23.34 -2.47 -18.38
N SER A 148 24.33 -3.33 -18.12
CA SER A 148 24.14 -4.56 -17.32
C SER A 148 23.55 -4.21 -15.96
N TYR A 149 22.41 -4.84 -15.62
CA TYR A 149 21.66 -4.61 -14.38
C TYR A 149 21.26 -3.14 -14.15
N SER A 150 20.47 -2.57 -15.08
CA SER A 150 19.84 -1.26 -14.94
C SER A 150 18.41 -1.40 -14.41
N THR A 151 18.11 -0.79 -13.26
CA THR A 151 16.74 -0.70 -12.75
C THR A 151 16.38 0.76 -12.47
N ALA A 152 15.23 1.20 -12.96
CA ALA A 152 14.74 2.56 -12.77
C ALA A 152 13.29 2.53 -12.26
N THR A 153 12.98 3.43 -11.33
CA THR A 153 11.64 3.53 -10.73
C THR A 153 11.16 4.97 -10.82
N ALA A 154 9.97 5.17 -11.37
CA ALA A 154 9.25 6.44 -11.28
C ALA A 154 8.34 6.42 -10.04
N VAL A 155 8.31 7.52 -9.28
CA VAL A 155 7.50 7.65 -8.07
C VAL A 155 6.63 8.89 -8.17
N LEU A 156 5.34 8.76 -7.82
CA LEU A 156 4.41 9.89 -7.77
C LEU A 156 4.87 10.93 -6.74
N ASN A 157 4.74 12.21 -7.09
CA ASN A 157 5.08 13.38 -6.28
C ASN A 157 4.40 13.38 -4.89
N HIS A 158 3.19 12.84 -4.80
CA HIS A 158 2.39 12.78 -3.60
C HIS A 158 2.04 11.34 -3.21
N ALA A 159 2.05 11.07 -1.90
CA ALA A 159 1.60 9.79 -1.35
C ALA A 159 0.10 9.58 -1.65
N LEU A 160 -0.38 8.34 -1.60
CA LEU A 160 -1.82 8.08 -1.74
C LEU A 160 -2.63 8.80 -0.65
N PRO A 161 -3.84 9.31 -0.97
CA PRO A 161 -4.70 9.99 -0.01
C PRO A 161 -4.94 9.16 1.26
N SER A 162 -5.07 9.84 2.40
CA SER A 162 -5.29 9.20 3.69
C SER A 162 -6.60 9.60 4.37
N LYS A 163 -7.20 10.71 3.95
CA LYS A 163 -8.52 11.16 4.42
C LYS A 163 -9.59 10.29 3.74
N ASN A 164 -10.66 9.97 4.48
CA ASN A 164 -11.81 9.12 4.08
C ASN A 164 -11.58 7.59 4.02
N ARG A 165 -10.60 7.03 4.72
CA ARG A 165 -10.35 5.57 4.83
C ARG A 165 -11.48 4.72 5.47
N SER A 166 -12.66 5.27 5.67
CA SER A 166 -13.85 4.60 6.18
C SER A 166 -15.07 5.12 5.42
N PRO A 167 -15.56 4.45 4.35
CA PRO A 167 -15.19 3.13 3.85
C PRO A 167 -14.46 3.16 2.49
N ASP A 168 -13.63 4.18 2.20
CA ASP A 168 -13.10 4.31 0.84
C ASP A 168 -11.80 3.52 0.64
N THR A 169 -11.89 2.47 -0.17
CA THR A 169 -10.75 1.76 -0.78
C THR A 169 -10.08 2.69 -1.80
N ILE A 170 -8.76 2.83 -1.68
CA ILE A 170 -7.96 3.55 -2.68
C ILE A 170 -7.32 2.52 -3.59
N TYR A 171 -7.51 2.71 -4.89
CA TYR A 171 -6.85 1.93 -5.92
C TYR A 171 -6.23 2.87 -6.94
N PHE A 172 -5.26 2.36 -7.68
CA PHE A 172 -4.73 2.97 -8.88
C PHE A 172 -4.66 1.89 -9.96
N GLU A 173 -4.72 2.32 -11.21
CA GLU A 173 -4.60 1.44 -12.37
C GLU A 173 -3.30 1.78 -13.10
N VAL A 174 -2.63 0.74 -13.60
CA VAL A 174 -1.49 0.89 -14.50
C VAL A 174 -1.82 0.17 -15.79
N LYS A 175 -1.70 0.89 -16.90
CA LYS A 175 -1.82 0.33 -18.24
C LYS A 175 -0.44 0.26 -18.86
N VAL A 176 -0.02 -0.94 -19.23
CA VAL A 176 1.24 -1.18 -19.92
C VAL A 176 0.97 -1.17 -21.43
N TYR A 177 1.57 -0.21 -22.14
CA TYR A 177 1.42 -0.08 -23.60
C TYR A 177 2.43 -0.95 -24.34
N GLU A 178 3.69 -0.90 -23.91
CA GLU A 178 4.80 -1.63 -24.52
C GLU A 178 5.67 -2.26 -23.43
N PHE A 179 5.97 -3.55 -23.59
CA PHE A 179 6.87 -4.27 -22.71
C PHE A 179 7.74 -5.21 -23.55
N HIS A 180 9.05 -5.00 -23.51
CA HIS A 180 10.01 -5.87 -24.20
C HIS A 180 10.36 -7.06 -23.31
N GLU A 181 9.74 -8.20 -23.58
CA GLU A 181 10.04 -9.44 -22.89
C GLU A 181 11.47 -9.91 -23.21
N SER A 182 12.30 -9.95 -22.17
CA SER A 182 13.58 -10.66 -22.19
C SER A 182 13.66 -11.53 -20.94
N PRO A 183 14.48 -12.60 -20.92
CA PRO A 183 14.59 -13.49 -19.76
C PRO A 183 14.94 -12.77 -18.44
N ASN A 184 15.56 -11.59 -18.52
CA ASN A 184 15.97 -10.78 -17.38
C ASN A 184 15.21 -9.44 -17.32
N ALA A 185 14.14 -9.28 -18.10
CA ALA A 185 13.30 -8.09 -18.03
C ALA A 185 12.37 -8.22 -16.81
N HIS A 186 12.50 -7.28 -15.88
CA HIS A 186 11.63 -7.17 -14.72
C HIS A 186 10.83 -5.88 -14.80
N PHE A 187 9.54 -5.99 -14.49
CA PHE A 187 8.63 -4.86 -14.38
C PHE A 187 7.86 -5.03 -13.07
N ALA A 188 7.77 -3.97 -12.29
CA ALA A 188 7.15 -4.01 -10.98
C ALA A 188 6.21 -2.80 -10.81
N VAL A 189 5.03 -3.05 -10.24
CA VAL A 189 4.05 -2.00 -9.93
C VAL A 189 3.72 -2.08 -8.45
N GLY A 190 3.90 -0.97 -7.73
CA GLY A 190 3.83 -1.04 -6.28
C GLY A 190 3.73 0.29 -5.55
N LEU A 191 3.76 0.16 -4.23
CA LEU A 191 3.79 1.24 -3.26
C LEU A 191 5.18 1.31 -2.65
N VAL A 192 5.67 2.53 -2.47
CA VAL A 192 6.96 2.80 -1.84
C VAL A 192 6.80 3.84 -0.75
N THR A 193 7.64 3.78 0.27
CA THR A 193 7.75 4.82 1.30
C THR A 193 8.91 5.73 0.96
N ARG A 194 8.67 7.05 1.01
CA ARG A 194 9.73 8.06 0.79
C ARG A 194 10.54 8.29 2.08
N PRO A 195 11.86 8.55 1.98
CA PRO A 195 12.66 8.56 0.75
C PRO A 195 12.91 7.15 0.21
N TYR A 196 12.97 7.00 -1.12
CA TYR A 196 13.12 5.70 -1.78
C TYR A 196 14.27 5.75 -2.81
N PRO A 197 15.14 4.73 -2.88
CA PRO A 197 16.25 4.66 -3.84
C PRO A 197 15.77 4.31 -5.26
N ALA A 198 14.95 5.18 -5.84
CA ALA A 198 14.36 5.05 -7.17
C ALA A 198 15.41 4.93 -8.30
N ALA A 199 16.65 5.31 -8.00
CA ALA A 199 17.79 5.26 -8.89
C ALA A 199 18.29 3.84 -9.19
N PHE A 200 18.01 2.83 -8.36
CA PHE A 200 18.61 1.50 -8.54
C PHE A 200 17.81 0.37 -7.90
N ARG A 201 16.56 0.62 -7.50
CA ARG A 201 15.69 -0.35 -6.84
C ARG A 201 14.30 -0.32 -7.42
N LEU A 202 13.77 -1.50 -7.74
CA LEU A 202 12.38 -1.70 -8.10
C LEU A 202 11.50 -1.75 -6.84
N PRO A 203 10.24 -1.25 -6.89
CA PRO A 203 9.28 -1.41 -5.81
C PRO A 203 9.18 -2.88 -5.36
N GLY A 204 9.02 -3.11 -4.05
CA GLY A 204 8.98 -4.45 -3.46
C GLY A 204 10.35 -5.00 -3.05
N TYR A 205 11.44 -4.42 -3.56
CA TYR A 205 12.78 -4.91 -3.22
C TYR A 205 13.31 -4.33 -1.90
N ASN A 206 12.76 -3.21 -1.41
CA ASN A 206 13.16 -2.61 -0.12
C ASN A 206 12.10 -2.81 0.96
N TYR A 207 12.54 -2.76 2.21
CA TYR A 207 11.75 -3.05 3.41
C TYR A 207 10.39 -2.31 3.48
N PHE A 208 10.39 -1.01 3.20
CA PHE A 208 9.17 -0.19 3.22
C PHE A 208 8.54 -0.02 1.83
N SER A 209 8.51 -1.09 1.04
CA SER A 209 7.85 -1.13 -0.26
C SER A 209 7.15 -2.46 -0.54
N LEU A 210 6.11 -2.43 -1.35
CA LEU A 210 5.33 -3.60 -1.76
C LEU A 210 5.04 -3.49 -3.25
N ALA A 211 5.20 -4.58 -4.01
CA ALA A 211 4.90 -4.58 -5.43
C ALA A 211 4.42 -5.94 -5.93
N TYR A 212 3.84 -5.91 -7.12
CA TYR A 212 3.55 -7.06 -7.97
C TYR A 212 4.47 -7.04 -9.18
#